data_AF-A0A7C0UBS0-F1
#
_entry.id   AF-A0A7C0UBS0-F1
#
_cell.length_a   1.000
_cell.length_b   1.000
_cell.length_c   1.000
_cell.angle_alpha   90.00
_cell.angle_beta   90.00
_cell.angle_gamma   90.00
#
_symmetry.space_group_name_H-M   'P 1'
#
loop_
_entity.id
_entity.type
_entity.pdbx_description
1 polymer ?
#
loop_
_entity_poly.entity_id
_entity_poly.type
_entity_poly.pdbx_seq_one_letter_code
_entity_poly.pdbx_strand_id
1 'polypeptide(L)'
;KDRDLVNFEMAKAADAKCILVADIDRGGVFAQIIGTYGLMSKTERQLTIGFLINKFRGDPRLFESGIRYIENKTGKPVLGLVPYFEDIHIDAEDSVSVQMDKRPFKEISAQSVNIAVPRLPAISNFTDLEILDKEPGVVVNYLSRPNKLTPEYDWLILPGTKNVMTDALWLARRGWKKRIKEFARSGKYVLGICGGYQLLGEWVEDPFGVEAARGRVRGIGLLPVKTVLEQEKIVRKVVGRSMVYDSNVKGYEIHMGRTYVQGKRGYAFALIHEPGKSKSWEDGWVTDDKHIMGTYIHGVLDSPSFRAEILNKIRALKGLKTRRPRKGRLARFAQYDKLADHFEKHCDIQRIFTLVGLRA
;
A
#
# COMPACT_ATOMS: atom_id res chain seq x y z
N LYS A 1 -0.98 27.44 10.48
CA LYS A 1 0.21 27.21 11.34
C LYS A 1 -0.18 26.38 12.56
N ASP A 2 -1.10 26.84 13.42
CA ASP A 2 -1.53 26.12 14.64
C ASP A 2 -2.34 24.82 14.41
N ARG A 3 -2.56 24.44 13.14
CA ARG A 3 -3.24 23.21 12.72
C ARG A 3 -2.37 22.34 11.80
N ASP A 4 -1.17 22.78 11.46
CA ASP A 4 -0.25 22.08 10.56
C ASP A 4 0.70 21.21 11.41
N LEU A 5 0.09 20.22 12.06
CA LEU A 5 0.61 19.54 13.26
C LEU A 5 1.61 18.41 13.01
N VAL A 6 1.93 18.05 11.76
CA VAL A 6 2.54 16.73 11.51
C VAL A 6 4.04 16.78 11.22
N ASN A 7 4.51 17.67 10.34
CA ASN A 7 5.88 17.54 9.82
C ASN A 7 6.93 18.23 10.70
N PHE A 8 6.76 19.52 11.02
CA PHE A 8 7.77 20.25 11.78
C PHE A 8 7.74 19.94 13.28
N GLU A 9 6.58 19.57 13.86
CA GLU A 9 6.55 19.12 15.26
C GLU A 9 7.30 17.81 15.45
N MET A 10 7.15 16.86 14.51
CA MET A 10 7.97 15.64 14.50
C MET A 10 9.45 15.97 14.27
N ALA A 11 9.77 16.86 13.31
CA ALA A 11 11.15 17.26 13.06
C ALA A 11 11.80 17.93 14.28
N LYS A 12 11.07 18.78 15.02
CA LYS A 12 11.54 19.37 16.28
C LYS A 12 11.78 18.30 17.34
N ALA A 13 10.85 17.35 17.49
CA ALA A 13 10.97 16.28 18.48
C ALA A 13 12.17 15.34 18.21
N ALA A 14 12.53 15.14 16.93
CA ALA A 14 13.62 14.27 16.51
C ALA A 14 14.93 15.01 16.17
N ASP A 15 14.98 16.35 16.32
CA ASP A 15 16.03 17.22 15.73
C ASP A 15 16.35 16.90 14.26
N ALA A 16 15.32 16.52 13.50
CA ALA A 16 15.47 16.07 12.12
C ALA A 16 15.73 17.25 11.18
N LYS A 17 16.74 17.12 10.33
CA LYS A 17 17.02 18.10 9.27
C LYS A 17 15.98 17.98 8.16
N CYS A 18 15.46 19.11 7.71
CA CYS A 18 14.38 19.19 6.73
C CYS A 18 14.87 19.77 5.41
N ILE A 19 14.34 19.25 4.30
CA ILE A 19 14.51 19.82 2.96
C ILE A 19 13.13 20.24 2.47
N LEU A 20 12.99 21.50 2.05
CA LEU A 20 11.73 21.98 1.47
C LEU A 20 11.72 21.70 -0.03
N VAL A 21 10.75 20.92 -0.50
CA VAL A 21 10.59 20.55 -1.90
C VAL A 21 9.51 21.41 -2.55
N ALA A 22 9.86 22.12 -3.63
CA ALA A 22 8.93 22.93 -4.42
C ALA A 22 8.61 22.25 -5.76
N ASP A 23 7.38 22.42 -6.24
CA ASP A 23 6.91 21.87 -7.52
C ASP A 23 6.86 22.99 -8.55
N ILE A 24 7.88 23.07 -9.43
CA ILE A 24 7.95 24.16 -10.42
C ILE A 24 6.89 24.02 -11.53
N ASP A 25 6.39 22.81 -11.78
CA ASP A 25 5.37 22.54 -12.81
C ASP A 25 4.03 23.22 -12.44
N ARG A 26 3.80 23.48 -11.15
CA ARG A 26 2.65 24.27 -10.65
C ARG A 26 2.84 25.79 -10.76
N GLY A 27 4.01 26.25 -11.21
CA GLY A 27 4.34 27.68 -11.35
C GLY A 27 4.69 28.38 -10.02
N GLY A 28 5.32 29.55 -10.11
CA GLY A 28 5.61 30.39 -8.94
C GLY A 28 6.63 29.81 -7.95
N VAL A 29 7.58 28.99 -8.41
CA VAL A 29 8.58 28.29 -7.55
C VAL A 29 9.31 29.22 -6.56
N PHE A 30 9.64 30.44 -6.98
CA PHE A 30 10.26 31.44 -6.09
C PHE A 30 9.36 31.80 -4.91
N ALA A 31 8.07 32.02 -5.16
CA ALA A 31 7.10 32.31 -4.12
C ALA A 31 6.86 31.08 -3.23
N GLN A 32 6.81 29.88 -3.81
CA GLN A 32 6.71 28.63 -3.04
C GLN A 32 7.87 28.51 -2.04
N ILE A 33 9.11 28.71 -2.49
CA ILE A 33 10.30 28.55 -1.62
C ILE A 33 10.46 29.74 -0.67
N ILE A 34 10.63 30.95 -1.22
CA ILE A 34 10.95 32.14 -0.43
C ILE A 34 9.77 32.50 0.49
N GLY A 35 8.54 32.38 -0.01
CA GLY A 35 7.34 32.63 0.78
C GLY A 35 7.22 31.65 1.94
N THR A 36 7.32 30.34 1.68
CA THR A 36 7.21 29.33 2.75
C THR A 36 8.33 29.46 3.77
N TYR A 37 9.58 29.60 3.33
CA TYR A 37 10.72 29.81 4.23
C TYR A 37 10.61 31.12 5.02
N GLY A 38 10.07 32.18 4.40
CA GLY A 38 9.75 33.45 5.04
C GLY A 38 8.71 33.33 6.15
N LEU A 39 7.77 32.39 6.04
CA LEU A 39 6.74 32.15 7.05
C LEU A 39 7.21 31.24 8.21
N MET A 40 8.33 30.54 8.07
CA MET A 40 8.87 29.64 9.10
C MET A 40 9.36 30.40 10.35
N SER A 41 9.21 29.77 11.52
CA SER A 41 9.82 30.23 12.77
C SER A 41 11.35 30.09 12.73
N LYS A 42 12.06 30.72 13.67
CA LYS A 42 13.54 30.61 13.74
C LYS A 42 14.00 29.15 13.84
N THR A 43 13.33 28.36 14.68
CA THR A 43 13.63 26.93 14.85
C THR A 43 13.37 26.13 13.57
N GLU A 44 12.25 26.37 12.89
CA GLU A 44 11.92 25.70 11.61
C GLU A 44 12.96 26.03 10.52
N ARG A 45 13.43 27.29 10.45
CA ARG A 45 14.49 27.70 9.52
C ARG A 45 15.85 27.08 9.87
N GLN A 46 16.14 26.86 11.15
CA GLN A 46 17.36 26.17 11.58
C GLN A 46 17.35 24.70 11.17
N LEU A 47 16.22 24.01 11.33
CA LEU A 47 16.04 22.62 10.90
C LEU A 47 16.06 22.49 9.37
N THR A 48 15.62 23.51 8.64
CA THR A 48 15.64 23.50 7.17
C THR A 48 17.07 23.67 6.64
N ILE A 49 17.61 22.62 6.02
CA ILE A 49 19.00 22.57 5.52
C ILE A 49 19.15 23.00 4.06
N GLY A 50 18.07 23.06 3.30
CA GLY A 50 18.07 23.51 1.91
C GLY A 50 16.78 23.22 1.17
N PHE A 51 16.82 23.36 -0.16
CA PHE A 51 15.66 23.26 -1.03
C PHE A 51 15.87 22.25 -2.15
N LEU A 52 14.78 21.63 -2.61
CA LEU A 52 14.73 20.90 -3.87
C LEU A 52 13.70 21.53 -4.79
N ILE A 53 14.04 21.66 -6.06
CA ILE A 53 13.11 22.11 -7.09
C ILE A 53 12.77 20.88 -7.94
N ASN A 54 11.53 20.41 -7.81
CA ASN A 54 11.06 19.20 -8.47
C ASN A 54 10.27 19.53 -9.74
N LYS A 55 10.26 18.58 -10.69
CA LYS A 55 9.51 18.63 -11.95
C LYS A 55 9.94 19.75 -12.91
N PHE A 56 11.23 20.03 -12.97
CA PHE A 56 11.77 21.03 -13.89
C PHE A 56 11.65 20.59 -15.36
N ARG A 57 11.22 21.48 -16.24
CA ARG A 57 11.15 21.26 -17.69
C ARG A 57 12.04 22.26 -18.40
N GLY A 58 12.86 21.79 -19.34
CA GLY A 58 13.79 22.62 -20.11
C GLY A 58 15.26 22.34 -19.76
N ASP A 59 16.15 23.24 -20.18
CA ASP A 59 17.59 23.13 -19.95
C ASP A 59 17.96 23.64 -18.53
N PRO A 60 18.50 22.79 -17.64
CA PRO A 60 18.89 23.17 -16.28
C PRO A 60 19.86 24.35 -16.21
N ARG A 61 20.73 24.52 -17.22
CA ARG A 61 21.72 25.61 -17.26
C ARG A 61 21.06 26.99 -17.30
N LEU A 62 19.86 27.06 -17.88
CA LEU A 62 19.10 28.31 -17.96
C LEU A 62 18.50 28.72 -16.61
N PHE A 63 18.50 27.84 -15.61
CA PHE A 63 17.91 28.08 -14.30
C PHE A 63 18.92 28.42 -13.20
N GLU A 64 20.23 28.48 -13.51
CA GLU A 64 21.28 28.82 -12.53
C GLU A 64 21.06 30.17 -11.85
N SER A 65 20.62 31.18 -12.59
CA SER A 65 20.32 32.52 -12.03
C SER A 65 19.18 32.47 -11.02
N GLY A 66 18.18 31.61 -11.26
CA GLY A 66 17.08 31.35 -10.34
C GLY A 66 17.55 30.68 -9.05
N ILE A 67 18.43 29.68 -9.16
CA ILE A 67 19.06 29.03 -8.00
C ILE A 67 19.79 30.07 -7.14
N ARG A 68 20.70 30.85 -7.74
CA ARG A 68 21.44 31.90 -7.02
C ARG A 68 20.52 32.91 -6.35
N TYR A 69 19.42 33.28 -7.00
CA TYR A 69 18.43 34.18 -6.42
C TYR A 69 17.78 33.60 -5.15
N ILE A 70 17.39 32.32 -5.18
CA ILE A 70 16.81 31.63 -4.01
C ILE A 70 17.83 31.57 -2.87
N GLU A 71 19.06 31.16 -3.16
CA GLU A 71 20.12 31.04 -2.16
C GLU A 71 20.44 32.39 -1.51
N ASN A 72 20.55 33.46 -2.30
CA ASN A 72 20.77 34.82 -1.80
C ASN A 72 19.63 35.33 -0.91
N LYS A 73 18.37 34.98 -1.22
CA LYS A 73 17.20 35.42 -0.43
C LYS A 73 16.98 34.63 0.85
N THR A 74 17.45 33.39 0.91
CA THR A 74 17.15 32.46 2.01
C THR A 74 18.37 32.14 2.89
N GLY A 75 19.58 32.32 2.36
CA GLY A 75 20.84 31.93 3.01
C GLY A 75 21.04 30.41 3.09
N LYS A 76 20.26 29.63 2.33
CA LYS A 76 20.28 28.16 2.35
C LYS A 76 20.44 27.65 0.92
N PRO A 77 21.15 26.52 0.72
CA PRO A 77 21.43 26.02 -0.62
C PRO A 77 20.21 25.42 -1.32
N VAL A 78 20.22 25.47 -2.64
CA VAL A 78 19.39 24.56 -3.46
C VAL A 78 20.19 23.28 -3.66
N LEU A 79 19.69 22.19 -3.11
CA LEU A 79 20.34 20.88 -3.06
C LEU A 79 20.07 20.04 -4.30
N GLY A 80 19.24 20.51 -5.23
CA GLY A 80 18.91 19.78 -6.45
C GLY A 80 17.83 20.44 -7.28
N LEU A 81 17.97 20.29 -8.59
CA LEU A 81 16.99 20.68 -9.60
C LEU A 81 16.61 19.41 -10.36
N VAL A 82 15.51 18.78 -9.95
CA VAL A 82 15.07 17.47 -10.44
C VAL A 82 14.22 17.66 -11.70
N PRO A 83 14.68 17.20 -12.88
CA PRO A 83 13.90 17.29 -14.11
C PRO A 83 12.64 16.42 -14.04
N TYR A 84 11.62 16.85 -14.77
CA TYR A 84 10.45 16.03 -15.05
C TYR A 84 10.85 14.82 -15.90
N PHE A 85 10.29 13.66 -15.59
CA PHE A 85 10.48 12.41 -16.32
C PHE A 85 9.13 11.91 -16.83
N GLU A 86 9.14 11.22 -17.97
CA GLU A 86 7.95 10.60 -18.57
C GLU A 86 8.04 9.07 -18.60
N ASP A 87 9.25 8.51 -18.43
CA ASP A 87 9.53 7.08 -18.59
C ASP A 87 9.66 6.32 -17.26
N ILE A 88 9.69 7.02 -16.12
CA ILE A 88 9.73 6.43 -14.79
C ILE A 88 8.31 6.30 -14.23
N HIS A 89 7.88 5.07 -13.97
CA HIS A 89 6.53 4.72 -13.56
C HIS A 89 6.54 4.17 -12.13
N ILE A 90 6.27 5.03 -11.16
CA ILE A 90 6.11 4.67 -9.74
C ILE A 90 4.63 4.74 -9.33
N ASP A 91 4.25 3.89 -8.37
CA ASP A 91 2.88 3.89 -7.85
C ASP A 91 2.64 5.17 -7.04
N ALA A 92 1.40 5.69 -7.10
CA ALA A 92 1.02 6.88 -6.35
C ALA A 92 1.01 6.61 -4.83
N GLU A 93 1.32 7.64 -4.03
CA GLU A 93 1.27 7.53 -2.57
C GLU A 93 -0.17 7.31 -2.05
N ASP A 94 -0.30 6.43 -1.05
CA ASP A 94 -1.56 5.85 -0.55
C ASP A 94 -2.60 6.88 -0.03
N SER A 95 -2.18 8.08 0.39
CA SER A 95 -3.05 8.98 1.16
C SER A 95 -4.00 9.82 0.30
N VAL A 96 -3.57 10.22 -0.91
CA VAL A 96 -4.36 11.10 -1.80
C VAL A 96 -5.05 10.29 -2.91
N SER A 97 -4.41 9.23 -3.39
CA SER A 97 -4.91 8.38 -4.47
C SER A 97 -6.19 7.62 -4.10
N VAL A 98 -6.33 7.16 -2.84
CA VAL A 98 -7.48 6.40 -2.35
C VAL A 98 -8.76 7.25 -2.24
N GLN A 99 -8.65 8.46 -1.67
CA GLN A 99 -9.79 9.37 -1.50
C GLN A 99 -10.29 9.93 -2.83
N MET A 100 -9.41 9.98 -3.84
CA MET A 100 -9.69 10.49 -5.18
C MET A 100 -9.68 9.40 -6.26
N ASP A 101 -9.72 8.11 -5.91
CA ASP A 101 -9.74 7.05 -6.91
C ASP A 101 -11.09 7.09 -7.66
N LYS A 102 -11.03 7.77 -8.81
CA LYS A 102 -12.10 8.05 -9.77
C LYS A 102 -12.17 7.01 -10.88
N ARG A 103 -11.49 5.85 -10.75
CA ARG A 103 -11.55 4.84 -11.81
C ARG A 103 -13.01 4.49 -12.09
N PRO A 104 -13.43 4.55 -13.36
CA PRO A 104 -14.82 4.31 -13.71
C PRO A 104 -15.19 2.88 -13.36
N PHE A 105 -16.45 2.69 -12.98
CA PHE A 105 -17.00 1.35 -12.82
C PHE A 105 -16.89 0.61 -14.16
N LYS A 106 -16.22 -0.53 -14.16
CA LYS A 106 -16.04 -1.36 -15.36
C LYS A 106 -17.22 -2.31 -15.48
N GLU A 107 -17.72 -2.50 -16.70
CA GLU A 107 -18.78 -3.46 -16.96
C GLU A 107 -18.32 -4.88 -16.64
N ILE A 108 -19.17 -5.62 -15.93
CA ILE A 108 -18.95 -7.02 -15.57
C ILE A 108 -19.39 -7.88 -16.75
N SER A 109 -18.56 -8.84 -17.17
CA SER A 109 -18.90 -9.77 -18.25
C SER A 109 -18.86 -11.22 -17.79
N ALA A 110 -19.70 -12.06 -18.39
CA ALA A 110 -19.58 -13.51 -18.26
C ALA A 110 -18.25 -14.03 -18.85
N GLN A 111 -17.65 -13.29 -19.78
CA GLN A 111 -16.39 -13.63 -20.47
C GLN A 111 -15.14 -13.11 -19.74
N SER A 112 -15.28 -12.51 -18.56
CA SER A 112 -14.18 -12.03 -17.72
C SER A 112 -14.19 -12.68 -16.33
N VAL A 113 -13.06 -12.65 -15.63
CA VAL A 113 -13.01 -12.90 -14.18
C VAL A 113 -13.36 -11.59 -13.48
N ASN A 114 -14.44 -11.58 -12.70
CA ASN A 114 -14.97 -10.37 -12.09
C ASN A 114 -14.60 -10.30 -10.61
N ILE A 115 -13.86 -9.27 -10.21
CA ILE A 115 -13.31 -9.10 -8.88
C ILE A 115 -13.96 -7.89 -8.21
N ALA A 116 -14.52 -8.12 -7.03
CA ALA A 116 -15.06 -7.09 -6.17
C ALA A 116 -14.09 -6.73 -5.06
N VAL A 117 -13.95 -5.43 -4.78
CA VAL A 117 -13.12 -4.92 -3.69
C VAL A 117 -13.93 -3.93 -2.86
N PRO A 118 -14.28 -4.20 -1.60
CA PRO A 118 -14.95 -3.21 -0.76
C PRO A 118 -14.05 -1.98 -0.56
N ARG A 119 -14.59 -0.78 -0.81
CA ARG A 119 -13.87 0.48 -0.58
C ARG A 119 -13.91 0.81 0.91
N LEU A 120 -12.97 0.22 1.65
CA LEU A 120 -12.83 0.47 3.09
C LEU A 120 -12.44 1.95 3.34
N PRO A 121 -12.99 2.63 4.35
CA PRO A 121 -12.64 4.00 4.70
C PRO A 121 -11.15 4.24 4.92
N ALA A 122 -10.46 3.30 5.58
CA ALA A 122 -9.04 3.39 5.88
C ALA A 122 -8.18 2.43 5.03
N ILE A 123 -8.62 2.07 3.82
CA ILE A 123 -7.89 1.19 2.90
C ILE A 123 -6.42 1.64 2.74
N SER A 124 -5.52 0.66 2.74
CA SER A 124 -4.08 0.83 2.62
C SER A 124 -3.50 -0.13 1.58
N ASN A 125 -2.25 0.12 1.16
CA ASN A 125 -1.53 -0.77 0.25
C ASN A 125 -2.36 -1.09 -1.00
N PHE A 126 -3.05 -0.08 -1.51
CA PHE A 126 -3.93 -0.18 -2.66
C PHE A 126 -3.24 -0.86 -3.85
N THR A 127 -1.93 -0.62 -3.94
CA THR A 127 -1.04 -1.20 -4.92
C THR A 127 -1.21 -2.71 -5.03
N ASP A 128 -1.45 -3.49 -3.97
CA ASP A 128 -1.58 -4.97 -4.01
C ASP A 128 -2.49 -5.50 -5.13
N LEU A 129 -3.50 -4.73 -5.52
CA LEU A 129 -4.53 -5.14 -6.48
C LEU A 129 -4.27 -4.63 -7.91
N GLU A 130 -3.39 -3.65 -8.12
CA GLU A 130 -3.14 -3.07 -9.45
C GLU A 130 -2.64 -4.07 -10.49
N ILE A 131 -1.94 -5.12 -10.05
CA ILE A 131 -1.50 -6.19 -10.95
C ILE A 131 -2.68 -6.90 -11.61
N LEU A 132 -3.84 -6.96 -10.94
CA LEU A 132 -5.07 -7.55 -11.47
C LEU A 132 -5.70 -6.67 -12.55
N ASP A 133 -5.58 -5.34 -12.46
CA ASP A 133 -6.04 -4.42 -13.52
C ASP A 133 -5.29 -4.63 -14.84
N LYS A 134 -4.06 -5.15 -14.77
CA LYS A 134 -3.21 -5.47 -15.93
C LYS A 134 -3.41 -6.90 -16.45
N GLU A 135 -4.22 -7.72 -15.77
CA GLU A 135 -4.52 -9.08 -16.22
C GLU A 135 -5.62 -9.07 -17.29
N PRO A 136 -5.36 -9.59 -18.50
CA PRO A 136 -6.34 -9.51 -19.55
C PRO A 136 -7.51 -10.46 -19.28
N GLY A 137 -8.72 -9.99 -19.55
CA GLY A 137 -9.96 -10.69 -19.19
C GLY A 137 -10.26 -10.69 -17.68
N VAL A 138 -9.68 -9.77 -16.91
CA VAL A 138 -10.01 -9.53 -15.50
C VAL A 138 -10.63 -8.15 -15.35
N VAL A 139 -11.72 -8.07 -14.59
CA VAL A 139 -12.40 -6.83 -14.25
C VAL A 139 -12.30 -6.65 -12.74
N VAL A 140 -11.79 -5.49 -12.29
CA VAL A 140 -11.70 -5.15 -10.86
C VAL A 140 -12.56 -3.93 -10.59
N ASN A 141 -13.52 -4.05 -9.68
CA ASN A 141 -14.40 -2.96 -9.28
C ASN A 141 -14.35 -2.71 -7.78
N TYR A 142 -14.20 -1.44 -7.42
CA TYR A 142 -14.20 -0.98 -6.03
C TYR A 142 -15.61 -0.55 -5.63
N LEU A 143 -16.15 -1.23 -4.63
CA LEU A 143 -17.56 -1.15 -4.27
C LEU A 143 -17.73 -0.34 -2.98
N SER A 144 -18.45 0.79 -3.08
CA SER A 144 -18.74 1.63 -1.91
C SER A 144 -20.02 1.24 -1.17
N ARG A 145 -20.86 0.37 -1.76
CA ARG A 145 -22.14 -0.06 -1.19
C ARG A 145 -22.28 -1.59 -1.28
N PRO A 146 -22.81 -2.25 -0.24
CA PRO A 146 -22.91 -3.71 -0.22
C PRO A 146 -23.85 -4.26 -1.30
N ASN A 147 -24.94 -3.57 -1.63
CA ASN A 147 -25.87 -4.01 -2.67
C ASN A 147 -25.25 -4.07 -4.09
N LYS A 148 -24.06 -3.49 -4.28
CA LYS A 148 -23.29 -3.60 -5.53
C LYS A 148 -22.42 -4.85 -5.60
N LEU A 149 -22.23 -5.59 -4.51
CA LEU A 149 -21.60 -6.91 -4.54
C LEU A 149 -22.65 -7.90 -5.04
N THR A 150 -22.69 -8.17 -6.33
CA THR A 150 -23.70 -9.03 -6.96
C THR A 150 -23.17 -10.45 -7.24
N PRO A 151 -24.02 -11.45 -7.54
CA PRO A 151 -23.58 -12.84 -7.78
C PRO A 151 -22.68 -13.04 -9.01
N GLU A 152 -22.65 -12.09 -9.93
CA GLU A 152 -21.84 -12.09 -11.16
C GLU A 152 -20.35 -11.83 -10.86
N TYR A 153 -20.02 -11.37 -9.65
CA TYR A 153 -18.64 -11.37 -9.15
C TYR A 153 -18.19 -12.78 -8.82
N ASP A 154 -16.92 -13.05 -9.08
CA ASP A 154 -16.30 -14.36 -8.92
C ASP A 154 -15.38 -14.43 -7.70
N TRP A 155 -14.80 -13.29 -7.35
CA TRP A 155 -13.82 -13.17 -6.29
C TRP A 155 -14.00 -11.85 -5.54
N LEU A 156 -14.07 -11.93 -4.22
CA LEU A 156 -14.04 -10.78 -3.33
C LEU A 156 -12.64 -10.66 -2.71
N ILE A 157 -12.05 -9.47 -2.77
CA ILE A 157 -10.77 -9.20 -2.09
C ILE A 157 -10.98 -8.09 -1.05
N LEU A 158 -10.68 -8.39 0.21
CA LEU A 158 -10.57 -7.42 1.30
C LEU A 158 -9.12 -6.94 1.38
N PRO A 159 -8.84 -5.67 1.01
CA PRO A 159 -7.50 -5.12 1.00
C PRO A 159 -6.99 -4.82 2.42
N GLY A 160 -5.73 -4.40 2.53
CA GLY A 160 -5.18 -3.84 3.76
C GLY A 160 -5.96 -2.60 4.24
N THR A 161 -5.88 -2.32 5.54
CA THR A 161 -6.42 -1.12 6.16
C THR A 161 -5.47 -0.61 7.23
N LYS A 162 -5.38 0.73 7.38
CA LYS A 162 -4.60 1.40 8.43
C LYS A 162 -5.34 1.44 9.79
N ASN A 163 -6.64 1.17 9.81
CA ASN A 163 -7.45 1.15 11.03
C ASN A 163 -8.50 0.03 10.94
N VAL A 164 -8.07 -1.19 11.25
CA VAL A 164 -8.91 -2.40 11.14
C VAL A 164 -10.12 -2.33 12.07
N MET A 165 -9.95 -1.74 13.26
CA MET A 165 -11.02 -1.62 14.26
C MET A 165 -12.16 -0.74 13.74
N THR A 166 -11.82 0.42 13.18
CA THR A 166 -12.80 1.37 12.61
C THR A 166 -13.48 0.77 11.39
N ASP A 167 -12.74 0.12 10.51
CA ASP A 167 -13.29 -0.50 9.30
C ASP A 167 -14.20 -1.69 9.63
N ALA A 168 -13.89 -2.48 10.66
CA ALA A 168 -14.77 -3.55 11.14
C ALA A 168 -16.13 -3.03 11.61
N LEU A 169 -16.14 -1.91 12.36
CA LEU A 169 -17.36 -1.22 12.78
C LEU A 169 -18.12 -0.65 11.58
N TRP A 170 -17.41 -0.05 10.62
CA TRP A 170 -18.01 0.46 9.39
C TRP A 170 -18.67 -0.64 8.57
N LEU A 171 -18.00 -1.79 8.38
CA LEU A 171 -18.56 -2.95 7.69
C LEU A 171 -19.83 -3.47 8.36
N ALA A 172 -19.87 -3.46 9.70
CA ALA A 172 -21.06 -3.82 10.47
C ALA A 172 -22.21 -2.83 10.21
N ARG A 173 -21.96 -1.53 10.45
CA ARG A 173 -22.97 -0.46 10.32
C ARG A 173 -23.53 -0.31 8.92
N ARG A 174 -22.71 -0.58 7.89
CA ARG A 174 -23.11 -0.47 6.49
C ARG A 174 -23.72 -1.74 5.91
N GLY A 175 -23.84 -2.83 6.67
CA GLY A 175 -24.44 -4.08 6.21
C GLY A 175 -23.53 -4.97 5.36
N TRP A 176 -22.24 -4.64 5.24
CA TRP A 176 -21.28 -5.43 4.46
C TRP A 176 -21.09 -6.84 5.00
N LYS A 177 -21.07 -7.02 6.34
CA LYS A 177 -20.86 -8.33 6.96
C LYS A 177 -21.84 -9.38 6.45
N LYS A 178 -23.13 -9.02 6.38
CA LYS A 178 -24.19 -9.91 5.88
C LYS A 178 -23.93 -10.26 4.42
N ARG A 179 -23.68 -9.24 3.59
CA ARG A 179 -23.50 -9.44 2.16
C ARG A 179 -22.26 -10.25 1.79
N ILE A 180 -21.14 -10.04 2.50
CA ILE A 180 -19.90 -10.80 2.30
C ILE A 180 -20.11 -12.27 2.71
N LYS A 181 -20.85 -12.54 3.80
CA LYS A 181 -21.18 -13.92 4.19
C LYS A 181 -22.06 -14.63 3.16
N GLU A 182 -23.06 -13.94 2.60
CA GLU A 182 -23.88 -14.48 1.51
C GLU A 182 -23.02 -14.83 0.30
N PHE A 183 -22.12 -13.93 -0.09
CA PHE A 183 -21.19 -14.14 -1.21
C PHE A 183 -20.25 -15.35 -0.96
N ALA A 184 -19.69 -15.46 0.25
CA ALA A 184 -18.83 -16.60 0.61
C ALA A 184 -19.61 -17.94 0.58
N ARG A 185 -20.85 -17.95 1.09
CA ARG A 185 -21.70 -19.16 1.12
C ARG A 185 -22.09 -19.67 -0.26
N SER A 186 -22.06 -18.83 -1.30
CA SER A 186 -22.30 -19.28 -2.68
C SER A 186 -21.06 -19.92 -3.33
N GLY A 187 -20.04 -20.30 -2.54
CA GLY A 187 -18.84 -20.99 -3.02
C GLY A 187 -17.90 -20.10 -3.83
N LYS A 188 -18.01 -18.78 -3.69
CA LYS A 188 -17.16 -17.81 -4.38
C LYS A 188 -15.88 -17.56 -3.58
N TYR A 189 -14.82 -17.16 -4.27
CA TYR A 189 -13.54 -16.91 -3.63
C TYR A 189 -13.57 -15.64 -2.79
N VAL A 190 -12.91 -15.67 -1.63
CA VAL A 190 -12.69 -14.52 -0.75
C VAL A 190 -11.22 -14.51 -0.32
N LEU A 191 -10.52 -13.41 -0.56
CA LEU A 191 -9.15 -13.20 -0.08
C LEU A 191 -9.10 -11.99 0.85
N GLY A 192 -8.51 -12.13 2.03
CA GLY A 192 -8.13 -11.01 2.89
C GLY A 192 -6.62 -10.79 2.89
N ILE A 193 -6.17 -9.54 2.72
CA ILE A 193 -4.75 -9.18 2.78
C ILE A 193 -4.53 -8.26 3.98
N CYS A 194 -3.60 -8.64 4.87
CA CYS A 194 -3.24 -7.91 6.08
C CYS A 194 -4.46 -7.51 6.92
N GLY A 195 -4.80 -6.22 7.02
CA GLY A 195 -6.04 -5.78 7.71
C GLY A 195 -7.30 -6.48 7.18
N GLY A 196 -7.38 -6.76 5.87
CA GLY A 196 -8.46 -7.55 5.28
C GLY A 196 -8.51 -9.00 5.77
N TYR A 197 -7.36 -9.61 6.05
CA TYR A 197 -7.28 -10.94 6.68
C TYR A 197 -7.81 -10.89 8.12
N GLN A 198 -7.40 -9.89 8.89
CA GLN A 198 -7.89 -9.68 10.25
C GLN A 198 -9.42 -9.49 10.28
N LEU A 199 -9.97 -8.73 9.32
CA LEU A 199 -11.41 -8.53 9.16
C LEU A 199 -12.17 -9.83 8.85
N LEU A 200 -11.55 -10.81 8.18
CA LEU A 200 -12.18 -12.11 7.93
C LEU A 200 -12.28 -12.97 9.19
N GLY A 201 -11.46 -12.70 10.21
CA GLY A 201 -11.48 -13.39 11.50
C GLY A 201 -12.74 -13.14 12.32
N GLU A 202 -12.82 -13.77 13.48
CA GLU A 202 -13.92 -13.66 14.43
C GLU A 202 -13.83 -12.37 15.25
N TRP A 203 -12.62 -12.01 15.68
CA TRP A 203 -12.36 -10.89 16.58
C TRP A 203 -11.05 -10.19 16.23
N VAL A 204 -11.05 -8.86 16.40
CA VAL A 204 -9.84 -8.03 16.46
C VAL A 204 -9.83 -7.33 17.81
N GLU A 205 -8.74 -7.45 18.54
CA GLU A 205 -8.56 -6.93 19.90
C GLU A 205 -7.42 -5.91 19.92
N ASP A 206 -7.63 -4.77 20.58
CA ASP A 206 -6.62 -3.72 20.73
C ASP A 206 -6.42 -3.39 22.22
N PRO A 207 -5.73 -4.26 22.99
CA PRO A 207 -5.53 -4.05 24.42
C PRO A 207 -4.60 -2.86 24.72
N PHE A 208 -3.73 -2.50 23.78
CA PHE A 208 -2.74 -1.44 23.96
C PHE A 208 -3.21 -0.08 23.46
N GLY A 209 -4.30 -0.04 22.69
CA GLY A 209 -4.87 1.18 22.13
C GLY A 209 -4.05 1.74 20.96
N VAL A 210 -3.52 0.85 20.12
CA VAL A 210 -2.68 1.16 18.97
C VAL A 210 -3.48 1.89 17.87
N GLU A 211 -4.73 1.48 17.64
CA GLU A 211 -5.59 2.04 16.59
C GLU A 211 -6.87 2.70 17.13
N ALA A 212 -7.33 2.28 18.32
CA ALA A 212 -8.51 2.81 18.99
C ALA A 212 -8.24 2.99 20.49
N ALA A 213 -9.09 3.71 21.22
CA ALA A 213 -8.91 4.01 22.65
C ALA A 213 -9.00 2.79 23.62
N ARG A 214 -8.80 1.56 23.11
CA ARG A 214 -8.97 0.22 23.72
C ARG A 214 -10.34 -0.42 23.49
N GLY A 215 -10.32 -1.70 23.14
CA GLY A 215 -11.52 -2.51 22.97
C GLY A 215 -11.33 -3.74 22.08
N ARG A 216 -12.42 -4.46 21.83
CA ARG A 216 -12.49 -5.54 20.84
C ARG A 216 -13.64 -5.29 19.87
N VAL A 217 -13.46 -5.67 18.63
CA VAL A 217 -14.51 -5.63 17.61
C VAL A 217 -14.68 -7.00 16.98
N ARG A 218 -15.92 -7.36 16.70
CA ARG A 218 -16.21 -8.58 15.95
C ARG A 218 -15.76 -8.37 14.50
N GLY A 219 -15.04 -9.33 13.93
CA GLY A 219 -14.77 -9.36 12.50
C GLY A 219 -16.00 -9.83 11.70
N ILE A 220 -15.78 -10.30 10.49
CA ILE A 220 -16.80 -10.92 9.65
C ILE A 220 -17.07 -12.34 10.18
N GLY A 221 -16.05 -13.08 10.60
CA GLY A 221 -16.17 -14.46 11.09
C GLY A 221 -16.37 -15.44 9.95
N LEU A 222 -15.52 -15.35 8.93
CA LEU A 222 -15.39 -16.34 7.85
C LEU A 222 -14.18 -17.26 8.05
N LEU A 223 -13.16 -16.81 8.79
CA LEU A 223 -12.01 -17.62 9.19
C LEU A 223 -12.03 -17.82 10.71
N PRO A 224 -11.67 -19.02 11.21
CA PRO A 224 -11.67 -19.34 12.64
C PRO A 224 -10.40 -18.79 13.30
N VAL A 225 -10.19 -17.49 13.21
CA VAL A 225 -8.99 -16.80 13.69
C VAL A 225 -9.36 -15.56 14.50
N LYS A 226 -8.52 -15.21 15.46
CA LYS A 226 -8.60 -13.94 16.20
C LYS A 226 -7.29 -13.16 16.01
N THR A 227 -7.37 -11.84 15.94
CA THR A 227 -6.20 -10.97 15.84
C THR A 227 -6.09 -10.12 17.09
N VAL A 228 -4.89 -10.02 17.66
CA VAL A 228 -4.54 -9.06 18.71
C VAL A 228 -3.58 -8.03 18.12
N LEU A 229 -3.91 -6.75 18.22
CA LEU A 229 -3.02 -5.65 17.85
C LEU A 229 -1.97 -5.46 18.96
N GLU A 230 -0.71 -5.62 18.61
CA GLU A 230 0.43 -5.53 19.52
C GLU A 230 1.13 -4.17 19.41
N GLN A 231 1.99 -3.84 20.37
CA GLN A 231 2.76 -2.59 20.37
C GLN A 231 3.88 -2.57 19.33
N GLU A 232 4.43 -3.74 19.00
CA GLU A 232 5.56 -3.86 18.08
C GLU A 232 5.08 -4.11 16.65
N LYS A 233 5.50 -3.24 15.72
CA LYS A 233 5.23 -3.42 14.30
C LYS A 233 6.17 -4.47 13.71
N ILE A 234 5.60 -5.47 13.06
CA ILE A 234 6.34 -6.40 12.22
C ILE A 234 6.55 -5.72 10.86
N VAL A 235 7.82 -5.58 10.44
CA VAL A 235 8.21 -5.10 9.10
C VAL A 235 9.34 -5.97 8.57
N ARG A 236 9.08 -6.75 7.50
CA ARG A 236 10.13 -7.60 6.89
C ARG A 236 9.76 -8.05 5.48
N LYS A 237 10.78 -8.32 4.66
CA LYS A 237 10.61 -8.99 3.36
C LYS A 237 10.47 -10.48 3.58
N VAL A 238 9.62 -11.13 2.79
CA VAL A 238 9.34 -12.57 2.93
C VAL A 238 9.34 -13.27 1.57
N VAL A 239 9.81 -14.51 1.57
CA VAL A 239 9.76 -15.45 0.46
C VAL A 239 9.32 -16.81 0.99
N GLY A 240 8.71 -17.62 0.14
CA GLY A 240 8.30 -18.96 0.53
C GLY A 240 7.37 -19.60 -0.48
N ARG A 241 6.51 -20.49 0.01
CA ARG A 241 5.59 -21.26 -0.80
C ARG A 241 4.18 -21.19 -0.25
N SER A 242 3.21 -20.88 -1.12
CA SER A 242 1.80 -20.99 -0.77
C SER A 242 1.42 -22.45 -0.62
N MET A 243 0.76 -22.78 0.48
CA MET A 243 0.23 -24.12 0.74
C MET A 243 -1.10 -24.38 -0.01
N VAL A 244 -1.68 -23.35 -0.62
CA VAL A 244 -2.95 -23.46 -1.38
C VAL A 244 -2.74 -24.15 -2.72
N TYR A 245 -1.74 -23.68 -3.47
CA TYR A 245 -1.45 -24.09 -4.85
C TYR A 245 0.01 -24.55 -5.05
N ASP A 246 0.76 -24.77 -3.97
CA ASP A 246 2.15 -25.21 -4.00
C ASP A 246 3.04 -24.31 -4.88
N SER A 247 2.79 -22.99 -4.84
CA SER A 247 3.43 -22.00 -5.71
C SER A 247 4.32 -21.05 -4.93
N ASN A 248 5.42 -20.60 -5.54
CA ASN A 248 6.28 -19.58 -4.93
C ASN A 248 5.51 -18.30 -4.64
N VAL A 249 5.72 -17.77 -3.43
CA VAL A 249 5.21 -16.47 -3.00
C VAL A 249 6.38 -15.59 -2.54
N LYS A 250 6.31 -14.31 -2.87
CA LYS A 250 7.25 -13.29 -2.43
C LYS A 250 6.48 -12.01 -2.11
N GLY A 251 6.90 -11.31 -1.08
CA GLY A 251 6.24 -10.10 -0.64
C GLY A 251 6.91 -9.48 0.58
N TYR A 252 6.10 -8.83 1.40
CA TYR A 252 6.53 -8.27 2.68
C TYR A 252 5.38 -8.28 3.68
N GLU A 253 5.72 -8.30 4.97
CA GLU A 253 4.81 -8.13 6.09
C GLU A 253 4.98 -6.70 6.64
N ILE A 254 3.86 -6.00 6.89
CA ILE A 254 3.82 -4.71 7.59
C ILE A 254 2.55 -4.59 8.46
N HIS A 255 2.60 -5.08 9.70
CA HIS A 255 1.40 -5.13 10.54
C HIS A 255 1.71 -5.08 12.03
N MET A 256 0.75 -4.57 12.81
CA MET A 256 0.75 -4.63 14.28
C MET A 256 0.05 -5.90 14.80
N GLY A 257 -0.85 -6.47 14.00
CA GLY A 257 -1.70 -7.58 14.43
C GLY A 257 -0.97 -8.92 14.43
N ARG A 258 -1.11 -9.69 15.51
CA ARG A 258 -0.78 -11.11 15.57
C ARG A 258 -2.06 -11.92 15.53
N THR A 259 -2.14 -12.86 14.58
CA THR A 259 -3.34 -13.69 14.39
C THR A 259 -3.13 -15.09 14.93
N TYR A 260 -4.12 -15.56 15.68
CA TYR A 260 -4.14 -16.85 16.35
C TYR A 260 -5.33 -17.65 15.85
N VAL A 261 -5.09 -18.90 15.49
CA VAL A 261 -6.13 -19.84 15.06
C VAL A 261 -6.95 -20.28 16.27
N GLN A 262 -8.27 -20.33 16.14
CA GLN A 262 -9.22 -20.75 17.17
C GLN A 262 -9.90 -22.10 16.83
N GLY A 263 -9.79 -22.58 15.59
CA GLY A 263 -10.44 -23.80 15.11
C GLY A 263 -9.47 -24.88 14.64
N LYS A 264 -10.01 -26.07 14.32
CA LYS A 264 -9.25 -27.23 13.81
C LYS A 264 -9.41 -27.47 12.29
N ARG A 265 -10.16 -26.61 11.60
CA ARG A 265 -10.45 -26.73 10.16
C ARG A 265 -9.68 -25.67 9.38
N GLY A 266 -9.19 -26.05 8.21
CA GLY A 266 -8.28 -25.25 7.42
C GLY A 266 -6.81 -25.48 7.76
N TYR A 267 -5.96 -24.72 7.08
CA TYR A 267 -4.51 -24.80 7.20
C TYR A 267 -3.88 -23.45 6.86
N ALA A 268 -2.58 -23.29 7.15
CA ALA A 268 -1.86 -22.05 6.86
C ALA A 268 -1.88 -21.70 5.36
N PHE A 269 -1.87 -20.40 5.04
CA PHE A 269 -1.87 -19.94 3.65
C PHE A 269 -0.53 -20.16 2.96
N ALA A 270 0.57 -19.93 3.69
CA ALA A 270 1.93 -20.10 3.18
C ALA A 270 2.91 -20.49 4.29
N LEU A 271 3.97 -21.19 3.89
CA LEU A 271 5.18 -21.35 4.70
C LEU A 271 6.25 -20.39 4.16
N ILE A 272 6.67 -19.43 4.99
CA ILE A 272 7.53 -18.32 4.58
C ILE A 272 8.73 -18.15 5.49
N HIS A 273 9.76 -17.47 4.99
CA HIS A 273 10.95 -17.07 5.71
C HIS A 273 11.47 -15.72 5.19
N GLU A 274 12.35 -15.07 5.95
CA GLU A 274 13.09 -13.91 5.44
C GLU A 274 14.15 -14.35 4.43
N PRO A 275 14.35 -13.64 3.30
CA PRO A 275 15.39 -13.98 2.33
C PRO A 275 16.77 -14.19 2.97
N GLY A 276 17.40 -15.33 2.67
CA GLY A 276 18.72 -15.68 3.20
C GLY A 276 18.71 -16.27 4.63
N LYS A 277 17.54 -16.44 5.26
CA LYS A 277 17.40 -17.09 6.57
C LYS A 277 16.75 -18.47 6.44
N SER A 278 17.15 -19.42 7.29
CA SER A 278 16.61 -20.79 7.29
C SER A 278 15.34 -20.97 8.14
N LYS A 279 15.09 -20.07 9.11
CA LYS A 279 13.93 -20.16 10.00
C LYS A 279 12.66 -19.76 9.27
N SER A 280 11.75 -20.71 9.06
CA SER A 280 10.42 -20.48 8.49
C SER A 280 9.32 -20.39 9.54
N TRP A 281 8.21 -19.77 9.17
CA TRP A 281 6.96 -19.73 9.93
C TRP A 281 5.75 -19.81 9.00
N GLU A 282 4.60 -20.17 9.57
CA GLU A 282 3.33 -20.20 8.87
C GLU A 282 2.71 -18.78 8.82
N ASP A 283 2.22 -18.39 7.65
CA ASP A 283 1.42 -17.19 7.44
C ASP A 283 -0.01 -17.54 7.03
N GLY A 284 -0.94 -16.72 7.50
CA GLY A 284 -2.32 -16.71 7.05
C GLY A 284 -3.13 -17.95 7.40
N TRP A 285 -4.36 -18.01 6.89
CA TRP A 285 -5.25 -19.15 7.07
C TRP A 285 -6.16 -19.36 5.87
N VAL A 286 -6.45 -20.61 5.58
CA VAL A 286 -7.24 -21.04 4.42
C VAL A 286 -8.22 -22.10 4.84
N THR A 287 -9.45 -21.99 4.34
CA THR A 287 -10.50 -23.00 4.52
C THR A 287 -10.21 -24.27 3.73
N ASP A 288 -10.73 -25.43 4.17
CA ASP A 288 -10.43 -26.72 3.53
C ASP A 288 -10.83 -26.77 2.04
N ASP A 289 -11.89 -26.05 1.65
CA ASP A 289 -12.36 -25.91 0.27
C ASP A 289 -11.55 -24.88 -0.55
N LYS A 290 -10.60 -24.20 0.10
CA LYS A 290 -9.71 -23.17 -0.48
C LYS A 290 -10.44 -21.93 -0.99
N HIS A 291 -11.72 -21.75 -0.70
CA HIS A 291 -12.48 -20.61 -1.20
C HIS A 291 -12.21 -19.35 -0.39
N ILE A 292 -12.03 -19.48 0.93
CA ILE A 292 -11.76 -18.36 1.83
C ILE A 292 -10.32 -18.44 2.31
N MET A 293 -9.55 -17.39 2.03
CA MET A 293 -8.13 -17.27 2.29
C MET A 293 -7.81 -15.93 2.97
N GLY A 294 -6.82 -15.92 3.84
CA GLY A 294 -6.25 -14.70 4.39
C GLY A 294 -4.75 -14.82 4.60
N THR A 295 -4.01 -13.72 4.44
CA THR A 295 -2.54 -13.66 4.51
C THR A 295 -2.07 -12.28 4.96
N TYR A 296 -0.92 -12.19 5.64
CA TYR A 296 -0.23 -10.92 5.89
C TYR A 296 0.71 -10.49 4.77
N ILE A 297 0.93 -11.34 3.76
CA ILE A 297 1.88 -11.11 2.68
C ILE A 297 1.29 -10.08 1.70
N HIS A 298 1.74 -8.83 1.82
CA HIS A 298 1.54 -7.84 0.77
C HIS A 298 2.37 -8.19 -0.47
N GLY A 299 1.86 -7.87 -1.66
CA GLY A 299 2.45 -8.24 -2.94
C GLY A 299 2.25 -9.71 -3.33
N VAL A 300 1.49 -10.50 -2.56
CA VAL A 300 1.27 -11.94 -2.87
C VAL A 300 0.73 -12.16 -4.27
N LEU A 301 -0.17 -11.27 -4.73
CA LEU A 301 -0.73 -11.31 -6.08
C LEU A 301 0.27 -10.93 -7.16
N ASP A 302 1.41 -10.34 -6.83
CA ASP A 302 2.47 -10.09 -7.80
C ASP A 302 3.20 -11.37 -8.20
N SER A 303 3.14 -12.41 -7.36
CA SER A 303 3.71 -13.73 -7.65
C SER A 303 2.98 -14.36 -8.84
N PRO A 304 3.64 -14.52 -10.02
CA PRO A 304 2.98 -14.94 -11.26
C PRO A 304 2.21 -16.24 -11.14
N SER A 305 2.85 -17.25 -10.53
CA SER A 305 2.29 -18.59 -10.39
C SER A 305 1.04 -18.58 -9.51
N PHE A 306 1.14 -17.99 -8.31
CA PHE A 306 0.01 -17.90 -7.38
C PHE A 306 -1.19 -17.17 -8.00
N ARG A 307 -0.96 -16.00 -8.62
CA ARG A 307 -2.00 -15.22 -9.28
C ARG A 307 -2.63 -15.98 -10.45
N ALA A 308 -1.83 -16.64 -11.27
CA ALA A 308 -2.33 -17.39 -12.41
C ALA A 308 -3.19 -18.58 -12.00
N GLU A 309 -2.79 -19.32 -10.96
CA GLU A 309 -3.53 -20.48 -10.45
C GLU A 309 -4.95 -20.09 -10.02
N ILE A 310 -5.10 -19.10 -9.14
CA ILE A 310 -6.42 -18.68 -8.67
C ILE A 310 -7.30 -18.13 -9.80
N LEU A 311 -6.74 -17.30 -10.69
CA LEU A 311 -7.49 -16.78 -11.84
C LEU A 311 -7.89 -17.90 -12.81
N ASN A 312 -7.06 -18.91 -13.01
CA ASN A 312 -7.36 -20.04 -13.88
C ASN A 312 -8.40 -21.00 -13.27
N LYS A 313 -8.42 -21.18 -11.94
CA LYS A 313 -9.50 -21.89 -11.26
C LYS A 313 -10.84 -21.21 -11.48
N ILE A 314 -10.89 -19.88 -11.32
CA ILE A 314 -12.10 -19.11 -11.61
C ILE A 314 -12.49 -19.21 -13.09
N ARG A 315 -11.54 -19.08 -14.02
CA ARG A 315 -11.80 -19.24 -15.46
C ARG A 315 -12.39 -20.62 -15.77
N ALA A 316 -11.84 -21.69 -15.22
CA ALA A 316 -12.34 -23.04 -15.42
C ALA A 316 -13.79 -23.20 -14.92
N LEU A 317 -14.12 -22.66 -13.75
CA LEU A 317 -15.50 -22.65 -13.22
C LEU A 317 -16.50 -21.92 -14.14
N LYS A 318 -16.01 -20.96 -14.93
CA LYS A 318 -16.80 -20.19 -15.91
C LYS A 318 -16.75 -20.76 -17.34
N GLY A 319 -16.06 -21.88 -17.55
CA GLY A 319 -15.83 -22.43 -18.90
C GLY A 319 -14.91 -21.58 -19.78
N LEU A 320 -14.14 -20.66 -19.20
CA LEU A 320 -13.20 -19.80 -19.92
C LEU A 320 -11.85 -20.49 -20.10
N LYS A 321 -11.15 -20.17 -21.20
CA LYS A 321 -9.80 -20.68 -21.45
C LYS A 321 -8.82 -20.21 -20.38
N THR A 322 -8.02 -21.14 -19.84
CA THR A 322 -6.92 -20.82 -18.93
C THR A 322 -5.82 -20.03 -19.64
N ARG A 323 -5.01 -19.31 -18.87
CA ARG A 323 -3.93 -18.46 -19.38
C ARG A 323 -2.62 -18.76 -18.68
N ARG A 324 -1.50 -18.64 -19.38
CA ARG A 324 -0.17 -18.80 -18.80
C ARG A 324 0.13 -17.68 -17.79
N PRO A 325 0.94 -17.94 -16.75
CA PRO A 325 1.39 -16.91 -15.82
C PRO A 325 2.07 -15.75 -16.55
N ARG A 326 1.60 -14.52 -16.30
CA ARG A 326 2.26 -13.29 -16.79
C ARG A 326 3.27 -12.79 -15.76
N LYS A 327 4.31 -12.11 -16.24
CA LYS A 327 5.33 -11.50 -15.36
C LYS A 327 4.68 -10.67 -14.25
N GLY A 328 5.23 -10.81 -13.05
CA GLY A 328 4.79 -10.10 -11.87
C GLY A 328 5.33 -8.68 -11.83
N ARG A 329 5.14 -8.02 -10.69
CA ARG A 329 5.57 -6.63 -10.47
C ARG A 329 7.07 -6.45 -10.26
N LEU A 330 7.91 -7.46 -10.48
CA LEU A 330 9.38 -7.33 -10.41
C LEU A 330 9.94 -6.21 -11.32
N ALA A 331 9.22 -5.83 -12.37
CA ALA A 331 9.56 -4.67 -13.20
C ALA A 331 9.41 -3.31 -12.47
N ARG A 332 8.67 -3.22 -11.36
CA ARG A 332 8.42 -1.99 -10.57
C ARG A 332 9.58 -1.62 -9.67
N PHE A 333 10.30 -2.59 -9.07
CA PHE A 333 11.52 -2.27 -8.30
C PHE A 333 12.54 -1.57 -9.19
N ALA A 334 12.70 -2.03 -10.43
CA ALA A 334 13.52 -1.33 -11.42
C ALA A 334 13.03 0.10 -11.72
N GLN A 335 11.75 0.44 -11.53
CA GLN A 335 11.26 1.83 -11.67
C GLN A 335 11.61 2.67 -10.44
N TYR A 336 11.62 2.09 -9.24
CA TYR A 336 12.14 2.77 -8.05
C TYR A 336 13.65 2.95 -8.13
N ASP A 337 14.40 1.95 -8.64
CA ASP A 337 15.83 2.08 -8.88
C ASP A 337 16.09 3.19 -9.90
N LYS A 338 15.34 3.24 -11.02
CA LYS A 338 15.38 4.37 -11.96
C LYS A 338 15.09 5.73 -11.31
N LEU A 339 14.11 5.79 -10.40
CA LEU A 339 13.80 7.02 -9.68
C LEU A 339 14.95 7.42 -8.75
N ALA A 340 15.55 6.45 -8.05
CA ALA A 340 16.72 6.68 -7.21
C ALA A 340 17.89 7.20 -8.06
N ASP A 341 18.21 6.53 -9.17
CA ASP A 341 19.25 6.97 -10.12
C ASP A 341 18.97 8.39 -10.65
N HIS A 342 17.71 8.70 -10.98
CA HIS A 342 17.29 10.02 -11.43
C HIS A 342 17.47 11.07 -10.34
N PHE A 343 17.10 10.74 -9.10
CA PHE A 343 17.27 11.64 -7.96
C PHE A 343 18.75 11.88 -7.65
N GLU A 344 19.56 10.82 -7.58
CA GLU A 344 21.01 10.90 -7.31
C GLU A 344 21.76 11.69 -8.38
N LYS A 345 21.35 11.58 -9.64
CA LYS A 345 21.93 12.35 -10.75
C LYS A 345 21.68 13.85 -10.66
N HIS A 346 20.56 14.26 -10.06
CA HIS A 346 20.07 15.64 -10.10
C HIS A 346 20.07 16.36 -8.75
N CYS A 347 20.48 15.66 -7.69
CA CYS A 347 20.61 16.17 -6.34
C CYS A 347 22.04 16.02 -5.83
N ASP A 348 22.49 16.97 -5.02
CA ASP A 348 23.78 16.93 -4.34
C ASP A 348 23.70 16.02 -3.10
N ILE A 349 23.72 14.71 -3.34
CA ILE A 349 23.58 13.67 -2.30
C ILE A 349 24.71 13.78 -1.25
N GLN A 350 25.93 14.07 -1.69
CA GLN A 350 27.07 14.22 -0.78
C GLN A 350 26.85 15.39 0.20
N ARG A 351 26.37 16.52 -0.30
CA ARG A 351 26.03 17.66 0.55
C ARG A 351 24.85 17.37 1.46
N ILE A 352 23.82 16.66 0.98
CA ILE A 352 22.69 16.22 1.81
C ILE A 352 23.21 15.36 2.97
N PHE A 353 24.00 14.32 2.70
CA PHE A 353 24.58 13.44 3.72
C PHE A 353 25.43 14.19 4.73
N THR A 354 26.29 15.09 4.26
CA THR A 354 27.09 15.97 5.11
C THR A 354 26.22 16.82 6.04
N LEU A 355 25.15 17.44 5.50
CA LEU A 355 24.24 18.31 6.26
C LEU A 355 23.41 17.55 7.30
N VAL A 356 23.16 16.25 7.09
CA VAL A 356 22.45 15.38 8.05
C VAL A 356 23.39 14.59 8.97
N GLY A 357 24.71 14.81 8.88
CA GLY A 357 25.71 14.18 9.76
C GLY A 357 26.05 12.73 9.41
N LEU A 358 25.76 12.29 8.18
CA LEU A 358 26.15 10.97 7.68
C LEU A 358 27.48 11.08 6.91
N ARG A 359 28.34 10.07 7.06
CA ARG A 359 29.51 9.91 6.18
C ARG A 359 29.02 9.30 4.87
N ALA A 360 29.34 9.96 3.75
CA ALA A 360 28.99 9.51 2.40
C ALA A 360 29.72 8.22 2.02
#